data_AF-A0A351XD82-F1
#
_entry.id   AF-A0A351XD82-F1
#
_cell.length_a   1.000
_cell.length_b   1.000
_cell.length_c   1.000
_cell.angle_alpha   90.00
_cell.angle_beta   90.00
_cell.angle_gamma   90.00
#
_symmetry.space_group_name_H-M   'P 1'
#
loop_
_entity.id
_entity.type
_entity.pdbx_description
1 polymer ?
#
loop_
_entity_poly.entity_id
_entity_poly.type
_entity_poly.pdbx_seq_one_letter_code
_entity_poly.pdbx_strand_id
1 'polypeptide(L)'
;MIPIVTPEEMAVVDEAAPEPFEVLVERAGGAVARSAIDLLGGTYGRRVVVVAGRGSNGADGRVAAARLRRRGVRTIVLDATEAPASLPADGMPPIHLVVDAAYGTGLGRPYVAPTGSVPVLAVDLPSGLDGLTGVACGSPSVAARTVTFGALKPGLLFADGPALAGHVEVAGIGLDVSGATVQLLVDADVADLVPARRGDAHKWRGACWVLAGSAPMVGAATLVAEAALRAGAGYVRLSVPDGATAPAAVEVVQHPLGPDLTLDSADAGRFAAFVVGPGLGSDGRTAAGVRRLVADLDRPLVVDGDGLTALAAGDVAGICRGRSVPVVLTPHDGEFERLAGARPGADRISSVRSLAQSTGAVVLCKGPTTVVASPDGRVRLASAGDRRLATAGTGDELAGIIGAFLHRGA
;
A
#
# COMPACT_ATOMS: atom_id res chain seq x y z
N MET A 1 7.33 -4.68 -10.19
CA MET A 1 6.95 -4.46 -8.78
C MET A 1 8.21 -4.20 -7.98
N ILE A 2 8.14 -3.33 -6.98
CA ILE A 2 9.31 -2.99 -6.15
C ILE A 2 9.28 -3.85 -4.87
N PRO A 3 10.31 -4.64 -4.56
CA PRO A 3 10.38 -5.41 -3.32
C PRO A 3 10.32 -4.53 -2.07
N ILE A 4 9.61 -5.01 -1.05
CA ILE A 4 9.59 -4.42 0.30
C ILE A 4 10.10 -5.49 1.27
N VAL A 5 11.06 -5.13 2.11
CA VAL A 5 11.62 -6.01 3.15
C VAL A 5 11.68 -5.27 4.48
N THR A 6 11.34 -5.95 5.57
CA THR A 6 11.47 -5.38 6.92
C THR A 6 12.96 -5.13 7.26
N PRO A 7 13.26 -4.29 8.27
CA PRO A 7 14.62 -4.16 8.79
C PRO A 7 15.27 -5.50 9.15
N GLU A 8 14.51 -6.43 9.72
CA GLU A 8 14.99 -7.77 10.08
C GLU A 8 15.27 -8.63 8.84
N GLU A 9 14.36 -8.63 7.86
CA GLU A 9 14.56 -9.34 6.59
C GLU A 9 15.77 -8.77 5.82
N MET A 10 15.95 -7.45 5.85
CA MET A 10 17.11 -6.80 5.22
C MET A 10 18.42 -7.22 5.89
N ALA A 11 18.47 -7.31 7.22
CA ALA A 11 19.66 -7.78 7.92
C ALA A 11 20.05 -9.21 7.51
N VAL A 12 19.07 -10.09 7.29
CA VAL A 12 19.31 -11.45 6.77
C VAL A 12 19.84 -11.40 5.33
N VAL A 13 19.29 -10.53 4.49
CA VAL A 13 19.76 -10.36 3.10
C VAL A 13 21.19 -9.81 3.06
N ASP A 14 21.52 -8.85 3.94
CA ASP A 14 22.87 -8.30 4.06
C ASP A 14 23.88 -9.35 4.56
N GLU A 15 23.50 -10.18 5.54
CA GLU A 15 24.35 -11.27 6.05
C GLU A 15 24.58 -12.37 5.00
N ALA A 16 23.58 -12.63 4.15
CA ALA A 16 23.67 -13.61 3.07
C ALA A 16 24.38 -13.07 1.81
N ALA A 17 24.76 -11.79 1.78
CA ALA A 17 25.35 -11.18 0.60
C ALA A 17 26.72 -11.83 0.26
N PRO A 18 26.96 -12.19 -1.02
CA PRO A 18 28.22 -12.82 -1.42
C PRO A 18 29.38 -11.81 -1.48
N GLU A 19 29.08 -10.51 -1.63
CA GLU A 19 30.09 -9.47 -1.63
C GLU A 19 30.54 -9.04 -0.22
N PRO A 20 31.83 -8.68 -0.05
CA PRO A 20 32.30 -8.06 1.18
C PRO A 20 31.53 -6.78 1.53
N PHE A 21 31.36 -6.53 2.82
CA PHE A 21 30.69 -5.34 3.36
C PHE A 21 31.21 -4.03 2.73
N GLU A 22 32.52 -3.89 2.58
CA GLU A 22 33.14 -2.69 2.00
C GLU A 22 32.72 -2.46 0.54
N VAL A 23 32.48 -3.53 -0.22
CA VAL A 23 32.01 -3.43 -1.62
C VAL A 23 30.57 -2.94 -1.66
N LEU A 24 29.71 -3.43 -0.76
CA LEU A 24 28.32 -2.97 -0.63
C LEU A 24 28.27 -1.49 -0.24
N VAL A 25 29.06 -1.08 0.75
CA VAL A 25 29.20 0.32 1.17
C VAL A 25 29.71 1.22 0.04
N GLU A 26 30.68 0.75 -0.75
CA GLU A 26 31.16 1.48 -1.93
C GLU A 26 30.08 1.66 -3.00
N ARG A 27 29.25 0.65 -3.23
CA ARG A 27 28.11 0.73 -4.17
C ARG A 27 27.02 1.65 -3.64
N ALA A 28 26.64 1.54 -2.36
CA ALA A 28 25.66 2.36 -1.69
C ALA A 28 26.06 3.84 -1.67
N GLY A 29 27.24 4.16 -1.16
CA GLY A 29 27.78 5.53 -1.18
C GLY A 29 27.97 6.07 -2.61
N GLY A 30 28.19 5.19 -3.59
CA GLY A 30 28.16 5.53 -5.01
C GLY A 30 26.79 6.00 -5.51
N ALA A 31 25.73 5.28 -5.15
CA ALA A 31 24.35 5.67 -5.49
C ALA A 31 23.96 7.00 -4.82
N VAL A 32 24.27 7.15 -3.52
CA VAL A 32 24.04 8.39 -2.77
C VAL A 32 24.76 9.57 -3.42
N ALA A 33 26.04 9.42 -3.78
CA ALA A 33 26.79 10.48 -4.45
C ALA A 33 26.20 10.85 -5.81
N ARG A 34 25.69 9.88 -6.58
CA ARG A 34 25.02 10.14 -7.87
C ARG A 34 23.74 10.96 -7.66
N SER A 35 22.90 10.53 -6.73
CA SER A 35 21.66 11.24 -6.39
C SER A 35 21.93 12.65 -5.85
N ALA A 36 22.99 12.82 -5.05
CA ALA A 36 23.42 14.14 -4.57
C ALA A 36 23.81 15.08 -5.72
N ILE A 37 24.55 14.59 -6.72
CA ILE A 37 24.94 15.40 -7.89
C ILE A 37 23.71 15.82 -8.71
N ASP A 38 22.74 14.91 -8.85
CA ASP A 38 21.47 15.18 -9.54
C ASP A 38 20.68 16.29 -8.84
N LEU A 39 20.47 16.18 -7.52
CA LEU A 39 19.80 17.22 -6.72
C LEU A 39 20.52 18.58 -6.77
N LEU A 40 21.85 18.57 -6.89
CA LEU A 40 22.65 19.79 -6.99
C LEU A 40 22.62 20.43 -8.39
N GLY A 41 22.12 19.72 -9.41
CA GLY A 41 22.15 20.15 -10.81
C GLY A 41 23.57 20.34 -11.37
N GLY A 42 24.56 19.62 -10.84
CA GLY A 42 25.98 19.74 -11.21
C GLY A 42 26.92 19.88 -10.00
N THR A 43 28.23 19.94 -10.25
CA THR A 43 29.25 19.88 -9.18
C THR A 43 30.01 21.19 -8.93
N TYR A 44 30.06 22.09 -9.92
CA TYR A 44 30.88 23.31 -9.82
C TYR A 44 30.40 24.24 -8.70
N GLY A 45 31.32 24.67 -7.84
CA GLY A 45 31.04 25.56 -6.72
C GLY A 45 30.15 24.95 -5.61
N ARG A 46 29.75 23.68 -5.74
CA ARG A 46 28.83 23.04 -4.79
C ARG A 46 29.53 22.67 -3.50
N ARG A 47 28.75 22.73 -2.42
CA ARG A 47 29.16 22.36 -1.06
C ARG A 47 28.09 21.51 -0.41
N VAL A 48 28.50 20.37 0.14
CA VAL A 48 27.63 19.39 0.78
C VAL A 48 28.10 19.15 2.22
N VAL A 49 27.16 19.12 3.16
CA VAL A 49 27.42 18.62 4.51
C VAL A 49 26.91 17.19 4.58
N VAL A 50 27.70 16.27 5.11
CA VAL A 50 27.29 14.90 5.37
C VAL A 50 27.26 14.70 6.88
N VAL A 51 26.08 14.43 7.44
CA VAL A 51 25.91 14.07 8.84
C VAL A 51 25.98 12.56 8.91
N ALA A 52 27.05 12.01 9.49
CA ALA A 52 27.34 10.57 9.43
C ALA A 52 27.37 9.95 10.83
N GLY A 53 26.62 8.87 11.00
CA GLY A 53 26.69 8.05 12.22
C GLY A 53 27.89 7.10 12.22
N ARG A 54 28.00 6.29 13.28
CA ARG A 54 29.09 5.30 13.43
C ARG A 54 28.84 3.99 12.68
N GLY A 55 27.57 3.65 12.41
CA GLY A 55 27.18 2.40 11.74
C GLY A 55 27.33 2.43 10.22
N SER A 56 26.76 1.41 9.55
CA SER A 56 26.82 1.24 8.09
C SER A 56 26.30 2.46 7.34
N ASN A 57 25.16 3.02 7.76
CA ASN A 57 24.57 4.20 7.11
C ASN A 57 25.56 5.38 7.04
N GLY A 58 26.30 5.61 8.13
CA GLY A 58 27.33 6.65 8.17
C GLY A 58 28.55 6.30 7.32
N ALA A 59 28.88 5.02 7.14
CA ALA A 59 29.93 4.59 6.22
C ALA A 59 29.54 4.91 4.76
N ASP A 60 28.28 4.65 4.37
CA ASP A 60 27.73 5.01 3.06
C ASP A 60 27.83 6.51 2.82
N GLY A 61 27.44 7.32 3.81
CA GLY A 61 27.59 8.78 3.78
C GLY A 61 29.04 9.24 3.62
N ARG A 62 29.99 8.62 4.33
CA ARG A 62 31.42 8.94 4.22
C ARG A 62 31.99 8.58 2.84
N VAL A 63 31.62 7.43 2.27
CA VAL A 63 31.97 7.06 0.90
C VAL A 63 31.36 8.06 -0.09
N ALA A 64 30.10 8.43 0.08
CA ALA A 64 29.44 9.42 -0.76
C ALA A 64 30.20 10.76 -0.72
N ALA A 65 30.60 11.22 0.46
CA ALA A 65 31.41 12.41 0.64
C ALA A 65 32.74 12.33 -0.12
N ALA A 66 33.44 11.19 -0.04
CA ALA A 66 34.71 10.98 -0.75
C ALA A 66 34.52 10.96 -2.28
N ARG A 67 33.44 10.36 -2.78
CA ARG A 67 33.08 10.35 -4.21
C ARG A 67 32.73 11.75 -4.72
N LEU A 68 31.97 12.51 -3.94
CA LEU A 68 31.63 13.90 -4.24
C LEU A 68 32.88 14.79 -4.32
N ARG A 69 33.82 14.65 -3.36
CA ARG A 69 35.12 15.36 -3.39
C ARG A 69 35.91 15.07 -4.67
N ARG A 70 35.98 13.80 -5.08
CA ARG A 70 36.63 13.39 -6.35
C ARG A 70 35.98 14.02 -7.58
N ARG A 71 34.73 14.46 -7.50
CA ARG A 71 33.98 15.15 -8.57
C ARG A 71 33.99 16.68 -8.43
N GLY A 72 34.82 17.24 -7.53
CA GLY A 72 35.00 18.68 -7.34
C GLY A 72 34.03 19.36 -6.38
N VAL A 73 33.14 18.60 -5.73
CA VAL A 73 32.22 19.12 -4.71
C VAL A 73 32.97 19.27 -3.38
N ARG A 74 32.84 20.42 -2.72
CA ARG A 74 33.40 20.61 -1.38
C ARG A 74 32.53 19.86 -0.37
N THR A 75 33.10 18.95 0.42
CA THR A 75 32.31 18.24 1.44
C THR A 75 32.85 18.40 2.85
N ILE A 76 31.93 18.61 3.80
CA ILE A 76 32.17 18.66 5.25
C ILE A 76 31.47 17.43 5.82
N VAL A 77 32.18 16.61 6.59
CA VAL A 77 31.59 15.44 7.26
C VAL A 77 31.53 15.74 8.75
N LEU A 78 30.36 15.62 9.35
CA LEU A 78 30.11 15.82 10.77
C LEU A 78 29.69 14.49 11.40
N ASP A 79 30.17 14.20 12.60
CA ASP A 79 29.63 13.08 13.38
C ASP A 79 28.19 13.42 13.79
N ALA A 80 27.27 12.46 13.64
CA ALA A 80 25.85 12.66 13.95
C ALA A 80 25.58 13.09 15.40
N THR A 81 26.47 12.75 16.34
CA THR A 81 26.34 13.15 17.77
C THR A 81 26.89 14.54 18.06
N GLU A 82 27.66 15.10 17.13
CA GLU A 82 28.31 16.42 17.25
C GLU A 82 27.74 17.43 16.23
N ALA A 83 26.76 17.01 15.44
CA ALA A 83 26.12 17.87 14.45
C ALA A 83 25.40 19.04 15.13
N PRO A 84 25.55 20.27 14.62
CA PRO A 84 24.85 21.44 15.15
C PRO A 84 23.33 21.30 14.96
N ALA A 85 22.55 21.98 15.80
CA ALA A 85 21.09 21.96 15.74
C ALA A 85 20.51 22.57 14.43
N SER A 86 21.31 23.39 13.73
CA SER A 86 20.96 23.97 12.45
C SER A 86 22.12 23.90 11.45
N LEU A 87 21.78 23.71 10.17
CA LEU A 87 22.71 23.69 9.05
C LEU A 87 22.22 24.64 7.94
N PRO A 88 23.08 25.55 7.44
CA PRO A 88 24.46 25.80 7.88
C PRO A 88 24.51 26.40 9.29
N ALA A 89 25.51 26.01 10.09
CA ALA A 89 25.76 26.61 11.41
C ALA A 89 26.46 27.99 11.26
N ASP A 90 26.47 28.78 12.33
CA ASP A 90 27.13 30.09 12.35
C ASP A 90 28.61 30.00 11.95
N GLY A 91 29.03 30.89 11.05
CA GLY A 91 30.38 30.89 10.49
C GLY A 91 30.65 29.80 9.44
N MET A 92 29.70 28.90 9.18
CA MET A 92 29.82 27.92 8.10
C MET A 92 29.62 28.60 6.74
N PRO A 93 30.44 28.29 5.73
CA PRO A 93 30.26 28.87 4.41
C PRO A 93 29.00 28.29 3.73
N PRO A 94 28.41 28.96 2.72
CA PRO A 94 27.15 28.53 2.11
C PRO A 94 27.15 27.07 1.66
N ILE A 95 26.17 26.29 2.11
CA ILE A 95 25.97 24.89 1.75
C ILE A 95 24.78 24.78 0.79
N HIS A 96 24.73 23.69 0.03
CA HIS A 96 23.72 23.50 -1.02
C HIS A 96 22.87 22.23 -0.83
N LEU A 97 23.36 21.29 -0.02
CA LEU A 97 22.71 20.03 0.27
C LEU A 97 23.23 19.49 1.61
N VAL A 98 22.35 18.90 2.40
CA VAL A 98 22.71 18.03 3.53
C VAL A 98 22.46 16.58 3.11
N VAL A 99 23.45 15.72 3.30
CA VAL A 99 23.29 14.27 3.21
C VAL A 99 23.11 13.75 4.63
N ASP A 100 21.91 13.27 4.92
CA ASP A 100 21.57 12.65 6.19
C ASP A 100 21.92 11.16 6.13
N ALA A 101 23.03 10.82 6.77
CA ALA A 101 23.56 9.48 6.92
C ALA A 101 23.77 9.14 8.41
N ALA A 102 22.97 9.75 9.30
CA ALA A 102 23.13 9.60 10.73
C ALA A 102 22.70 8.20 11.19
N TYR A 103 21.50 7.76 10.83
CA TYR A 103 20.93 6.49 11.25
C TYR A 103 20.05 5.90 10.12
N GLY A 104 20.18 4.59 9.90
CA GLY A 104 19.30 3.82 9.01
C GLY A 104 18.37 2.93 9.84
N THR A 105 18.21 1.67 9.44
CA THR A 105 17.38 0.64 10.10
C THR A 105 17.71 0.34 11.56
N GLY A 106 18.93 0.63 12.03
CA GLY A 106 19.40 0.34 13.39
C GLY A 106 19.07 1.39 14.46
N LEU A 107 18.13 2.31 14.22
CA LEU A 107 17.78 3.34 15.20
C LEU A 107 16.96 2.75 16.36
N GLY A 108 17.53 2.77 17.57
CA GLY A 108 16.84 2.33 18.79
C GLY A 108 16.47 3.45 19.77
N ARG A 109 16.64 4.72 19.40
CA ARG A 109 16.45 5.89 20.28
C ARG A 109 15.99 7.13 19.51
N PRO A 110 15.33 8.10 20.15
CA PRO A 110 14.97 9.36 19.50
C PRO A 110 16.17 10.08 18.90
N TYR A 111 16.00 10.64 17.70
CA TYR A 111 17.00 11.47 17.03
C TYR A 111 16.40 12.83 16.63
N VAL A 112 17.16 13.89 16.87
CA VAL A 112 16.81 15.25 16.44
C VAL A 112 17.76 15.64 15.32
N ALA A 113 17.25 15.68 14.09
CA ALA A 113 18.05 16.03 12.93
C ALA A 113 18.28 17.56 12.86
N PRO A 114 19.42 18.01 12.31
CA PRO A 114 19.65 19.43 12.10
C PRO A 114 18.56 20.08 11.22
N THR A 115 18.08 21.24 11.65
CA THR A 115 17.14 22.05 10.86
C THR A 115 17.87 22.90 9.82
N GLY A 116 17.21 23.27 8.73
CA GLY A 116 17.86 24.08 7.70
C GLY A 116 16.94 24.43 6.53
N SER A 117 17.43 25.31 5.65
CA SER A 117 16.70 25.75 4.45
C SER A 117 17.17 25.08 3.16
N VAL A 118 18.24 24.28 3.22
CA VAL A 118 18.78 23.54 2.08
C VAL A 118 18.12 22.16 1.97
N PRO A 119 18.04 21.58 0.77
CA PRO A 119 17.49 20.23 0.61
C PRO A 119 18.28 19.20 1.41
N VAL A 120 17.57 18.17 1.87
CA VAL A 120 18.14 17.01 2.56
C VAL A 120 18.03 15.78 1.65
N LEU A 121 19.13 15.04 1.51
CA LEU A 121 19.19 13.72 0.88
C LEU A 121 19.39 12.67 1.99
N ALA A 122 18.38 11.87 2.27
CA ALA A 122 18.47 10.81 3.25
C ALA A 122 19.12 9.54 2.67
N VAL A 123 19.97 8.89 3.46
CA VAL A 123 20.61 7.62 3.15
C VAL A 123 19.86 6.51 3.87
N ASP A 124 19.38 5.54 3.11
CA ASP A 124 18.50 4.44 3.48
C ASP A 124 17.10 4.86 3.98
N LEU A 125 17.05 5.61 5.08
CA LEU A 125 15.86 6.15 5.72
C LEU A 125 16.16 7.58 6.18
N PRO A 126 15.17 8.50 6.23
CA PRO A 126 15.31 9.72 7.02
C PRO A 126 15.70 9.38 8.45
N SER A 127 16.81 9.89 8.95
CA SER A 127 17.30 9.54 10.28
C SER A 127 16.28 9.97 11.34
N GLY A 128 15.90 9.03 12.19
CA GLY A 128 14.79 9.23 13.12
C GLY A 128 13.50 8.51 12.71
N LEU A 129 13.42 7.93 11.51
CA LEU A 129 12.27 7.14 11.07
C LEU A 129 12.42 5.66 11.42
N ASP A 130 11.40 5.06 12.02
CA ASP A 130 11.37 3.61 12.23
C ASP A 130 11.14 2.87 10.90
N GLY A 131 12.07 1.97 10.54
CA GLY A 131 12.06 1.29 9.24
C GLY A 131 10.93 0.28 9.04
N LEU A 132 10.25 -0.17 10.11
CA LEU A 132 9.13 -1.10 10.01
C LEU A 132 7.77 -0.39 10.02
N THR A 133 7.63 0.59 10.89
CA THR A 133 6.32 1.21 11.19
C THR A 133 6.15 2.56 10.50
N GLY A 134 7.24 3.24 10.16
CA GLY A 134 7.23 4.58 9.59
C GLY A 134 6.90 5.66 10.60
N VAL A 135 6.86 5.34 11.90
CA VAL A 135 6.66 6.31 12.98
C VAL A 135 7.94 7.08 13.21
N ALA A 136 7.84 8.41 13.30
CA ALA A 136 8.96 9.26 13.66
C ALA A 136 9.36 9.07 15.14
N CYS A 137 10.65 8.82 15.37
CA CYS A 137 11.29 8.71 16.67
C CYS A 137 12.21 9.93 16.88
N GLY A 138 11.66 10.99 17.48
CA GLY A 138 12.31 12.29 17.64
C GLY A 138 11.82 13.30 16.61
N SER A 139 12.74 14.05 16.00
CA SER A 139 12.45 15.09 15.00
C SER A 139 13.31 14.89 13.75
N PRO A 140 12.95 13.94 12.86
CA PRO A 140 13.62 13.75 11.57
C PRO A 140 13.52 15.01 10.68
N SER A 141 14.51 15.22 9.81
CA SER A 141 14.38 16.22 8.75
C SER A 141 13.46 15.69 7.64
N VAL A 142 12.69 16.60 7.01
CA VAL A 142 11.99 16.27 5.77
C VAL A 142 13.02 16.19 4.64
N ALA A 143 13.20 15.00 4.07
CA ALA A 143 14.06 14.78 2.93
C ALA A 143 13.41 15.29 1.64
N ALA A 144 14.22 15.91 0.78
CA ALA A 144 13.83 16.15 -0.61
C ALA A 144 13.85 14.84 -1.40
N ARG A 145 14.76 13.92 -1.04
CA ARG A 145 14.90 12.60 -1.63
C ARG A 145 15.52 11.63 -0.62
N THR A 146 15.16 10.36 -0.70
CA THR A 146 15.76 9.26 0.05
C THR A 146 16.31 8.22 -0.93
N VAL A 147 17.54 7.75 -0.72
CA VAL A 147 18.12 6.62 -1.48
C VAL A 147 18.16 5.41 -0.56
N THR A 148 17.33 4.42 -0.81
CA THR A 148 17.34 3.13 -0.09
C THR A 148 17.94 2.03 -0.95
N PHE A 149 18.35 0.93 -0.32
CA PHE A 149 19.20 -0.08 -0.95
C PHE A 149 18.50 -1.43 -1.07
N GLY A 150 18.56 -2.01 -2.27
CA GLY A 150 18.01 -3.33 -2.60
C GLY A 150 16.48 -3.37 -2.69
N ALA A 151 15.81 -2.95 -1.62
CA ALA A 151 14.37 -2.98 -1.46
C ALA A 151 13.88 -1.79 -0.62
N LEU A 152 12.59 -1.47 -0.74
CA LEU A 152 11.92 -0.52 0.15
C LEU A 152 11.82 -1.09 1.56
N LYS A 153 11.86 -0.20 2.54
CA LYS A 153 11.51 -0.52 3.93
C LYS A 153 10.04 -0.11 4.15
N PRO A 154 9.22 -0.91 4.87
CA PRO A 154 7.84 -0.57 5.15
C PRO A 154 7.65 0.85 5.72
N GLY A 155 8.57 1.29 6.56
CA GLY A 155 8.52 2.62 7.17
C GLY A 155 8.56 3.78 6.18
N LEU A 156 9.00 3.58 4.93
CA LEU A 156 8.94 4.60 3.88
C LEU A 156 7.52 4.79 3.30
N LEU A 157 6.61 3.85 3.57
CA LEU A 157 5.27 3.77 2.98
C LEU A 157 4.13 4.00 3.99
N PHE A 158 4.44 4.03 5.28
CA PHE A 158 3.45 4.14 6.36
C PHE A 158 3.74 5.32 7.29
N ALA A 159 2.71 5.71 8.03
CA ALA A 159 2.74 6.77 9.05
C ALA A 159 3.43 8.05 8.55
N ASP A 160 4.51 8.49 9.20
CA ASP A 160 5.22 9.73 8.89
C ASP A 160 6.17 9.58 7.68
N GLY A 161 6.51 8.34 7.31
CA GLY A 161 7.47 8.01 6.26
C GLY A 161 7.24 8.73 4.93
N PRO A 162 6.05 8.60 4.30
CA PRO A 162 5.77 9.28 3.03
C PRO A 162 5.93 10.79 3.08
N ALA A 163 5.68 11.42 4.23
CA ALA A 163 5.84 12.86 4.41
C ALA A 163 7.30 13.27 4.66
N LEU A 164 8.11 12.37 5.22
CA LEU A 164 9.51 12.62 5.59
C LEU A 164 10.50 12.19 4.51
N ALA A 165 10.17 11.20 3.67
CA ALA A 165 11.13 10.57 2.75
C ALA A 165 11.32 11.32 1.42
N GLY A 166 10.40 12.22 1.07
CA GLY A 166 10.40 12.89 -0.23
C GLY A 166 10.33 11.88 -1.39
N HIS A 167 11.07 12.12 -2.47
CA HIS A 167 11.18 11.15 -3.56
C HIS A 167 12.05 9.96 -3.13
N VAL A 168 11.56 8.73 -3.22
CA VAL A 168 12.32 7.53 -2.85
C VAL A 168 12.94 6.87 -4.09
N GLU A 169 14.27 6.69 -4.08
CA GLU A 169 15.02 5.93 -5.08
C GLU A 169 15.48 4.61 -4.46
N VAL A 170 15.20 3.48 -5.11
CA VAL A 170 15.74 2.17 -4.72
C VAL A 170 16.98 1.87 -5.56
N ALA A 171 18.15 1.88 -4.92
CA ALA A 171 19.42 1.61 -5.56
C ALA A 171 19.78 0.11 -5.46
N GLY A 172 19.98 -0.53 -6.61
CA GLY A 172 20.53 -1.88 -6.67
C GLY A 172 22.02 -1.87 -6.33
N ILE A 173 22.39 -2.48 -5.20
CA ILE A 173 23.79 -2.58 -4.73
C ILE A 173 24.34 -4.00 -4.75
N GLY A 174 23.61 -4.95 -5.37
CA GLY A 174 24.00 -6.36 -5.50
C GLY A 174 23.38 -7.30 -4.48
N LEU A 175 22.40 -6.82 -3.69
CA LEU A 175 21.66 -7.63 -2.73
C LEU A 175 20.60 -8.48 -3.43
N ASP A 176 20.46 -9.74 -3.01
CA ASP A 176 19.40 -10.62 -3.49
C ASP A 176 18.13 -10.46 -2.66
N VAL A 177 17.16 -9.74 -3.23
CA VAL A 177 15.82 -9.50 -2.65
C VAL A 177 14.73 -10.30 -3.36
N SER A 178 15.10 -11.32 -4.15
CA SER A 178 14.14 -12.11 -4.94
C SER A 178 13.16 -12.90 -4.07
N GLY A 179 13.53 -13.20 -2.82
CA GLY A 179 12.67 -13.86 -1.83
C GLY A 179 11.58 -12.98 -1.21
N ALA A 180 11.53 -11.68 -1.52
CA ALA A 180 10.56 -10.77 -0.91
C ALA A 180 9.11 -11.14 -1.24
N THR A 181 8.30 -11.36 -0.21
CA THR A 181 6.87 -11.71 -0.35
C THR A 181 5.95 -10.49 -0.39
N VAL A 182 6.51 -9.31 -0.05
CA VAL A 182 5.82 -8.02 -0.03
C VAL A 182 6.37 -7.16 -1.16
N GLN A 183 5.49 -6.55 -1.95
CA GLN A 183 5.90 -5.73 -3.08
C GLN A 183 4.98 -4.51 -3.26
N LEU A 184 5.55 -3.36 -3.62
CA LEU A 184 4.82 -2.18 -4.05
C LEU A 184 4.50 -2.30 -5.55
N LEU A 185 3.24 -2.10 -5.90
CA LEU A 185 2.81 -2.00 -7.30
C LEU A 185 3.18 -0.62 -7.85
N VAL A 186 3.73 -0.59 -9.06
CA VAL A 186 3.90 0.63 -9.87
C VAL A 186 3.02 0.57 -11.12
N ASP A 187 2.79 1.71 -11.77
CA ASP A 187 1.89 1.84 -12.93
C ASP A 187 2.20 0.81 -14.03
N ALA A 188 3.48 0.58 -14.30
CA ALA A 188 3.93 -0.41 -15.30
C ALA A 188 3.48 -1.84 -14.96
N ASP A 189 3.40 -2.20 -13.67
CA ASP A 189 2.95 -3.53 -13.25
C ASP A 189 1.47 -3.73 -13.53
N VAL A 190 0.67 -2.67 -13.41
CA VAL A 190 -0.79 -2.74 -13.60
C VAL A 190 -1.14 -2.81 -15.07
N ALA A 191 -0.37 -2.13 -15.94
CA ALA A 191 -0.60 -2.14 -17.38
C ALA A 191 -0.62 -3.57 -17.96
N ASP A 192 0.26 -4.45 -17.48
CA ASP A 192 0.33 -5.85 -17.91
C ASP A 192 -0.74 -6.73 -17.26
N LEU A 193 -1.32 -6.31 -16.13
CA LEU A 193 -2.32 -7.06 -15.37
C LEU A 193 -3.76 -6.78 -15.79
N VAL A 194 -4.02 -5.71 -16.54
CA VAL A 194 -5.37 -5.38 -17.03
C VAL A 194 -5.60 -6.08 -18.38
N PRO A 195 -6.32 -7.21 -18.43
CA PRO A 195 -6.43 -7.98 -19.67
C PRO A 195 -7.27 -7.22 -20.71
N ALA A 196 -6.80 -7.25 -21.96
CA ALA A 196 -7.58 -6.74 -23.08
C ALA A 196 -8.86 -7.59 -23.27
N ARG A 197 -9.97 -6.93 -23.60
CA ARG A 197 -11.21 -7.63 -23.96
C ARG A 197 -11.00 -8.32 -25.30
N ARG A 198 -11.07 -9.66 -25.31
CA ARG A 198 -10.95 -10.47 -26.53
C ARG A 198 -12.11 -10.14 -27.49
N GLY A 199 -11.85 -10.18 -28.79
CA GLY A 199 -12.85 -9.86 -29.82
C GLY A 199 -14.08 -10.79 -29.85
N ASP A 200 -13.99 -11.97 -29.25
CA ASP A 200 -15.06 -12.97 -29.13
C ASP A 200 -15.80 -12.90 -27.76
N ALA A 201 -15.52 -11.90 -26.93
CA ALA A 201 -16.12 -11.78 -25.61
C ALA A 201 -17.60 -11.35 -25.68
N HIS A 202 -18.50 -12.16 -25.14
CA HIS A 202 -19.92 -11.83 -24.97
C HIS A 202 -20.22 -11.25 -23.57
N LYS A 203 -21.36 -10.56 -23.42
CA LYS A 203 -21.73 -9.80 -22.22
C LYS A 203 -21.71 -10.59 -20.90
N TRP A 204 -22.01 -11.89 -20.94
CA TRP A 204 -22.09 -12.73 -19.73
C TRP A 204 -20.74 -13.20 -19.19
N ARG A 205 -19.69 -13.22 -20.02
CA ARG A 205 -18.34 -13.66 -19.61
C ARG A 205 -17.74 -12.81 -18.48
N GLY A 206 -18.23 -11.58 -18.34
CA GLY A 206 -17.88 -10.66 -17.25
C GLY A 206 -19.10 -10.02 -16.60
N ALA A 207 -20.20 -10.76 -16.50
CA ALA A 207 -21.39 -10.27 -15.82
C ALA A 207 -21.14 -10.17 -14.30
N CYS A 208 -21.46 -9.01 -13.73
CA CYS A 208 -21.32 -8.72 -12.31
C CYS A 208 -22.70 -8.48 -11.69
N TRP A 209 -23.01 -9.15 -10.58
CA TRP A 209 -24.22 -8.88 -9.80
C TRP A 209 -23.86 -8.13 -8.53
N VAL A 210 -24.38 -6.91 -8.42
CA VAL A 210 -24.22 -6.02 -7.27
C VAL A 210 -25.43 -6.16 -6.35
N LEU A 211 -25.20 -6.51 -5.10
CA LEU A 211 -26.17 -6.50 -4.01
C LEU A 211 -25.78 -5.39 -3.04
N ALA A 212 -26.40 -4.23 -3.22
CA ALA A 212 -26.02 -3.00 -2.55
C ALA A 212 -27.23 -2.06 -2.41
N GLY A 213 -27.11 -1.14 -1.46
CA GLY A 213 -28.09 -0.10 -1.15
C GLY A 213 -29.21 -0.56 -0.24
N SER A 214 -29.97 0.42 0.20
CA SER A 214 -31.19 0.33 1.00
C SER A 214 -31.98 1.63 0.76
N ALA A 215 -33.19 1.74 1.28
CA ALA A 215 -33.99 2.96 1.13
C ALA A 215 -33.23 4.27 1.45
N PRO A 216 -32.45 4.39 2.54
CA PRO A 216 -31.64 5.58 2.82
C PRO A 216 -30.30 5.65 2.06
N MET A 217 -29.85 4.57 1.43
CA MET A 217 -28.48 4.45 0.86
C MET A 217 -28.47 4.02 -0.62
N VAL A 218 -29.46 4.44 -1.40
CA VAL A 218 -29.49 4.19 -2.86
C VAL A 218 -28.28 4.78 -3.61
N GLY A 219 -27.61 5.79 -3.04
CA GLY A 219 -26.38 6.36 -3.61
C GLY A 219 -25.23 5.37 -3.66
N ALA A 220 -25.05 4.54 -2.62
CA ALA A 220 -24.02 3.49 -2.61
C ALA A 220 -24.28 2.47 -3.72
N ALA A 221 -25.53 2.06 -3.89
CA ALA A 221 -25.94 1.16 -4.97
C ALA A 221 -25.60 1.72 -6.37
N THR A 222 -25.87 3.01 -6.60
CA THR A 222 -25.49 3.69 -7.85
C THR A 222 -23.98 3.68 -8.07
N LEU A 223 -23.19 4.09 -7.07
CA LEU A 223 -21.73 4.20 -7.19
C LEU A 223 -21.07 2.85 -7.52
N VAL A 224 -21.42 1.79 -6.79
CA VAL A 224 -20.87 0.44 -7.02
C VAL A 224 -21.22 -0.05 -8.42
N ALA A 225 -22.49 0.06 -8.82
CA ALA A 225 -22.96 -0.48 -10.10
C ALA A 225 -22.34 0.25 -11.29
N GLU A 226 -22.24 1.58 -11.22
CA GLU A 226 -21.61 2.39 -12.26
C GLU A 226 -20.10 2.16 -12.33
N ALA A 227 -19.43 2.01 -11.19
CA ALA A 227 -18.00 1.70 -11.17
C ALA A 227 -17.71 0.33 -11.79
N ALA A 228 -18.53 -0.69 -11.50
CA ALA A 228 -18.42 -1.99 -12.15
C ALA A 228 -18.60 -1.90 -13.68
N LEU A 229 -19.57 -1.11 -14.14
CA LEU A 229 -19.80 -0.87 -15.58
C LEU A 229 -18.59 -0.17 -16.21
N ARG A 230 -18.08 0.90 -15.60
CA ARG A 230 -16.92 1.67 -16.09
C ARG A 230 -15.63 0.87 -16.09
N ALA A 231 -15.46 -0.06 -15.14
CA ALA A 231 -14.36 -1.02 -15.11
C ALA A 231 -14.46 -2.12 -16.20
N GLY A 232 -15.55 -2.12 -16.98
CA GLY A 232 -15.73 -2.98 -18.13
C GLY A 232 -16.42 -4.30 -17.82
N ALA A 233 -17.23 -4.38 -16.77
CA ALA A 233 -18.17 -5.49 -16.61
C ALA A 233 -19.02 -5.62 -17.89
N GLY A 234 -19.19 -6.84 -18.38
CA GLY A 234 -19.91 -7.10 -19.63
C GLY A 234 -21.43 -6.89 -19.50
N TYR A 235 -21.93 -7.05 -18.28
CA TYR A 235 -23.32 -6.86 -17.88
C TYR A 235 -23.34 -6.57 -16.38
N VAL A 236 -24.13 -5.59 -15.93
CA VAL A 236 -24.28 -5.27 -14.52
C VAL A 236 -25.74 -5.43 -14.13
N ARG A 237 -25.98 -6.25 -13.10
CA ARG A 237 -27.27 -6.30 -12.41
C ARG A 237 -27.12 -5.70 -11.04
N LEU A 238 -28.06 -4.84 -10.65
CA LEU A 238 -28.13 -4.25 -9.33
C LEU A 238 -29.39 -4.75 -8.60
N SER A 239 -29.21 -5.22 -7.38
CA SER A 239 -30.29 -5.59 -6.48
C SER A 239 -30.19 -4.80 -5.19
N VAL A 240 -31.18 -3.93 -4.98
CA VAL A 240 -31.40 -3.22 -3.72
C VAL A 240 -32.46 -4.00 -2.93
N PRO A 241 -32.17 -4.46 -1.71
CA PRO A 241 -33.17 -5.13 -0.88
C PRO A 241 -34.37 -4.20 -0.63
N ASP A 242 -35.55 -4.80 -0.52
CA ASP A 242 -36.84 -4.10 -0.40
C ASP A 242 -37.23 -3.25 -1.63
N GLY A 243 -36.49 -3.38 -2.74
CA GLY A 243 -36.90 -2.91 -4.07
C GLY A 243 -36.79 -1.40 -4.30
N ALA A 244 -36.05 -0.66 -3.46
CA ALA A 244 -35.79 0.75 -3.72
C ALA A 244 -35.06 0.93 -5.07
N THR A 245 -35.53 1.87 -5.88
CA THR A 245 -34.93 2.14 -7.19
C THR A 245 -33.71 3.04 -7.04
N ALA A 246 -32.55 2.59 -7.49
CA ALA A 246 -31.35 3.41 -7.54
C ALA A 246 -31.33 4.26 -8.82
N PRO A 247 -30.92 5.53 -8.78
CA PRO A 247 -30.78 6.37 -9.98
C PRO A 247 -29.47 6.04 -10.73
N ALA A 248 -29.27 4.77 -11.10
CA ALA A 248 -28.09 4.31 -11.83
C ALA A 248 -28.26 4.51 -13.35
N ALA A 249 -27.13 4.43 -14.07
CA ALA A 249 -27.12 4.42 -15.54
C ALA A 249 -28.11 3.41 -16.14
N VAL A 250 -28.68 3.74 -17.31
CA VAL A 250 -29.75 2.95 -17.96
C VAL A 250 -29.32 1.54 -18.36
N GLU A 251 -28.01 1.31 -18.51
CA GLU A 251 -27.41 0.01 -18.80
C GLU A 251 -27.39 -0.93 -17.59
N VAL A 252 -27.55 -0.40 -16.37
CA VAL A 252 -27.61 -1.19 -15.13
C VAL A 252 -29.01 -1.79 -14.98
N VAL A 253 -29.09 -3.11 -15.08
CA VAL A 253 -30.37 -3.80 -14.94
C VAL A 253 -30.72 -3.95 -13.46
N GLN A 254 -31.79 -3.29 -13.03
CA GLN A 254 -32.28 -3.41 -11.66
C GLN A 254 -33.16 -4.64 -11.49
N HIS A 255 -32.91 -5.41 -10.43
CA HIS A 255 -33.65 -6.61 -10.09
C HIS A 255 -33.96 -6.59 -8.59
N PRO A 256 -35.23 -6.40 -8.19
CA PRO A 256 -35.59 -6.33 -6.77
C PRO A 256 -35.33 -7.67 -6.08
N LEU A 257 -34.87 -7.62 -4.83
CA LEU A 257 -34.71 -8.79 -3.96
C LEU A 257 -35.40 -8.53 -2.61
N GLY A 258 -35.78 -9.62 -1.94
CA GLY A 258 -36.19 -9.55 -0.54
C GLY A 258 -35.02 -9.22 0.40
N PRO A 259 -35.32 -8.84 1.65
CA PRO A 259 -34.31 -8.51 2.66
C PRO A 259 -33.48 -9.73 3.09
N ASP A 260 -33.86 -10.94 2.71
CA ASP A 260 -33.10 -12.17 2.95
C ASP A 260 -32.02 -12.45 1.89
N LEU A 261 -31.95 -11.63 0.84
CA LEU A 261 -31.00 -11.75 -0.28
C LEU A 261 -31.04 -13.12 -0.97
N THR A 262 -32.21 -13.78 -1.00
CA THR A 262 -32.34 -15.09 -1.68
C THR A 262 -32.18 -14.91 -3.20
N LEU A 263 -31.25 -15.66 -3.78
CA LEU A 263 -31.02 -15.71 -5.23
C LEU A 263 -31.55 -17.01 -5.83
N ASP A 264 -32.11 -16.93 -7.03
CA ASP A 264 -32.33 -18.12 -7.86
C ASP A 264 -30.98 -18.66 -8.35
N SER A 265 -30.71 -19.94 -8.10
CA SER A 265 -29.41 -20.55 -8.38
C SER A 265 -29.09 -20.63 -9.88
N ALA A 266 -30.10 -20.87 -10.72
CA ALA A 266 -29.92 -20.92 -12.16
C ALA A 266 -29.55 -19.54 -12.73
N ASP A 267 -30.15 -18.48 -12.20
CA ASP A 267 -29.81 -17.12 -12.61
C ASP A 267 -28.47 -16.65 -12.03
N ALA A 268 -28.18 -16.93 -10.75
CA ALA A 268 -26.89 -16.63 -10.12
C ALA A 268 -25.72 -17.30 -10.86
N GLY A 269 -25.91 -18.52 -11.35
CA GLY A 269 -24.92 -19.27 -12.13
C GLY A 269 -24.50 -18.58 -13.44
N ARG A 270 -25.27 -17.62 -13.95
CA ARG A 270 -24.93 -16.85 -15.18
C ARG A 270 -23.94 -15.72 -14.93
N PHE A 271 -23.77 -15.31 -13.67
CA PHE A 271 -22.88 -14.24 -13.29
C PHE A 271 -21.49 -14.79 -12.98
N ALA A 272 -20.50 -13.98 -13.34
CA ALA A 272 -19.11 -14.35 -13.23
C ALA A 272 -18.50 -13.88 -11.90
N ALA A 273 -19.06 -12.81 -11.31
CA ALA A 273 -18.65 -12.29 -10.01
C ALA A 273 -19.80 -11.52 -9.32
N PHE A 274 -19.64 -11.30 -8.01
CA PHE A 274 -20.60 -10.60 -7.17
C PHE A 274 -19.94 -9.51 -6.33
N VAL A 275 -20.70 -8.45 -6.05
CA VAL A 275 -20.36 -7.43 -5.06
C VAL A 275 -21.47 -7.41 -4.02
N VAL A 276 -21.14 -7.49 -2.74
CA VAL A 276 -22.13 -7.55 -1.65
C VAL A 276 -21.75 -6.57 -0.55
N GLY A 277 -22.70 -5.76 -0.10
CA GLY A 277 -22.56 -5.05 1.16
C GLY A 277 -22.69 -3.53 1.16
N PRO A 278 -22.18 -2.77 0.17
CA PRO A 278 -22.27 -1.31 0.19
C PRO A 278 -23.69 -0.79 0.43
N GLY A 279 -23.91 -0.10 1.54
CA GLY A 279 -25.20 0.50 1.90
C GLY A 279 -26.37 -0.46 2.12
N LEU A 280 -26.13 -1.76 2.36
CA LEU A 280 -27.19 -2.72 2.66
C LEU A 280 -27.91 -2.46 4.00
N GLY A 281 -27.29 -1.69 4.90
CA GLY A 281 -27.76 -1.51 6.26
C GLY A 281 -27.43 -2.69 7.16
N SER A 282 -27.81 -2.58 8.44
CA SER A 282 -27.39 -3.49 9.51
C SER A 282 -28.54 -4.29 10.12
N ASP A 283 -29.70 -4.37 9.45
CA ASP A 283 -30.82 -5.14 9.95
C ASP A 283 -30.49 -6.64 10.00
N GLY A 284 -31.06 -7.33 10.99
CA GLY A 284 -30.70 -8.72 11.26
C GLY A 284 -31.05 -9.71 10.14
N ARG A 285 -32.07 -9.42 9.33
CA ARG A 285 -32.49 -10.29 8.21
C ARG A 285 -31.51 -10.15 7.05
N THR A 286 -31.17 -8.91 6.67
CA THR A 286 -30.15 -8.64 5.65
C THR A 286 -28.79 -9.17 6.07
N ALA A 287 -28.38 -8.97 7.32
CA ALA A 287 -27.11 -9.49 7.81
C ALA A 287 -27.05 -11.03 7.78
N ALA A 288 -28.14 -11.72 8.12
CA ALA A 288 -28.22 -13.17 7.98
C ALA A 288 -28.23 -13.62 6.51
N GLY A 289 -28.93 -12.88 5.64
CA GLY A 289 -28.94 -13.08 4.20
C GLY A 289 -27.55 -12.97 3.59
N VAL A 290 -26.77 -11.93 3.96
CA VAL A 290 -25.39 -11.76 3.54
C VAL A 290 -24.56 -12.97 3.97
N ARG A 291 -24.57 -13.37 5.24
CA ARG A 291 -23.78 -14.52 5.71
C ARG A 291 -24.09 -15.80 4.95
N ARG A 292 -25.37 -16.09 4.72
CA ARG A 292 -25.80 -17.25 3.92
C ARG A 292 -25.34 -17.13 2.47
N LEU A 293 -25.53 -15.98 1.84
CA LEU A 293 -25.11 -15.74 0.45
C LEU A 293 -23.60 -15.93 0.30
N VAL A 294 -22.81 -15.34 1.20
CA VAL A 294 -21.35 -15.49 1.20
C VAL A 294 -20.94 -16.92 1.51
N ALA A 295 -21.70 -17.70 2.28
CA ALA A 295 -21.37 -19.12 2.50
C ALA A 295 -21.68 -19.98 1.26
N ASP A 296 -22.85 -19.81 0.66
CA ASP A 296 -23.44 -20.78 -0.28
C ASP A 296 -23.10 -20.53 -1.75
N LEU A 297 -22.75 -19.30 -2.12
CA LEU A 297 -22.57 -18.91 -3.52
C LEU A 297 -21.31 -19.54 -4.14
N ASP A 298 -21.42 -20.24 -5.27
CA ASP A 298 -20.28 -20.90 -5.95
C ASP A 298 -19.50 -19.99 -6.92
N ARG A 299 -19.57 -18.67 -6.70
CA ARG A 299 -18.93 -17.64 -7.53
C ARG A 299 -18.01 -16.72 -6.73
N PRO A 300 -16.93 -16.19 -7.33
CA PRO A 300 -16.09 -15.19 -6.67
C PRO A 300 -16.91 -13.97 -6.27
N LEU A 301 -16.59 -13.38 -5.11
CA LEU A 301 -17.24 -12.15 -4.67
C LEU A 301 -16.31 -11.22 -3.92
N VAL A 302 -16.69 -9.94 -3.91
CA VAL A 302 -16.15 -8.93 -3.00
C VAL A 302 -17.22 -8.55 -1.98
N VAL A 303 -16.79 -8.44 -0.72
CA VAL A 303 -17.62 -8.01 0.40
C VAL A 303 -17.05 -6.70 0.94
N ASP A 304 -17.90 -5.67 0.99
CA ASP A 304 -17.54 -4.33 1.45
C ASP A 304 -18.60 -3.75 2.40
N GLY A 305 -18.27 -2.70 3.14
CA GLY A 305 -19.24 -1.91 3.91
C GLY A 305 -20.07 -2.73 4.90
N ASP A 306 -21.40 -2.61 4.81
CA ASP A 306 -22.32 -3.34 5.69
C ASP A 306 -22.24 -4.86 5.50
N GLY A 307 -21.77 -5.34 4.35
CA GLY A 307 -21.49 -6.76 4.14
C GLY A 307 -20.38 -7.27 5.06
N LEU A 308 -19.32 -6.49 5.23
CA LEU A 308 -18.24 -6.81 6.18
C LEU A 308 -18.75 -6.78 7.62
N THR A 309 -19.63 -5.82 7.93
CA THR A 309 -20.29 -5.73 9.24
C THR A 309 -21.13 -6.98 9.52
N ALA A 310 -21.88 -7.46 8.52
CA ALA A 310 -22.68 -8.68 8.63
C ALA A 310 -21.82 -9.93 8.84
N LEU A 311 -20.66 -10.03 8.16
CA LEU A 311 -19.70 -11.12 8.34
C LEU A 311 -19.04 -11.09 9.72
N ALA A 312 -18.63 -9.91 10.19
CA ALA A 312 -18.01 -9.72 11.50
C ALA A 312 -18.91 -10.15 12.68
N ALA A 313 -20.24 -10.08 12.50
CA ALA A 313 -21.20 -10.57 13.48
C ALA A 313 -21.37 -12.11 13.49
N GLY A 314 -20.65 -12.84 12.63
CA GLY A 314 -20.63 -14.31 12.57
C GLY A 314 -19.21 -14.87 12.53
N ASP A 315 -19.08 -16.15 12.19
CA ASP A 315 -17.78 -16.82 12.00
C ASP A 315 -17.25 -16.54 10.57
N VAL A 316 -16.62 -15.38 10.39
CA VAL A 316 -16.05 -14.97 9.09
C VAL A 316 -15.07 -16.00 8.54
N ALA A 317 -14.28 -16.65 9.40
CA ALA A 317 -13.29 -17.64 8.99
C ALA A 317 -13.96 -18.92 8.50
N GLY A 318 -14.95 -19.43 9.25
CA GLY A 318 -15.75 -20.58 8.83
C GLY A 318 -16.49 -20.33 7.52
N ILE A 319 -17.09 -19.15 7.37
CA ILE A 319 -17.80 -18.75 6.15
C ILE A 319 -16.85 -18.70 4.94
N CYS A 320 -15.70 -18.04 5.07
CA CYS A 320 -14.80 -17.84 3.94
C CYS A 320 -14.02 -19.11 3.57
N ARG A 321 -13.49 -19.85 4.56
CA ARG A 321 -12.72 -21.09 4.31
C ARG A 321 -13.57 -22.24 3.79
N GLY A 322 -14.88 -22.24 4.04
CA GLY A 322 -15.80 -23.25 3.51
C GLY A 322 -15.97 -23.17 1.98
N ARG A 323 -15.46 -22.11 1.34
CA ARG A 323 -15.66 -21.85 -0.09
C ARG A 323 -14.51 -22.39 -0.93
N SER A 324 -14.85 -22.89 -2.12
CA SER A 324 -13.88 -23.30 -3.14
C SER A 324 -13.49 -22.18 -4.10
N VAL A 325 -14.09 -21.00 -3.97
CA VAL A 325 -13.88 -19.84 -4.84
C VAL A 325 -13.46 -18.62 -4.01
N PRO A 326 -12.66 -17.69 -4.58
CA PRO A 326 -12.12 -16.57 -3.83
C PRO A 326 -13.18 -15.63 -3.23
N VAL A 327 -12.86 -15.09 -2.06
CA VAL A 327 -13.56 -13.95 -1.43
C VAL A 327 -12.55 -12.82 -1.27
N VAL A 328 -12.95 -11.61 -1.65
CA VAL A 328 -12.20 -10.39 -1.36
C VAL A 328 -12.93 -9.60 -0.28
N LEU A 329 -12.25 -9.28 0.81
CA LEU A 329 -12.74 -8.41 1.87
C LEU A 329 -12.04 -7.05 1.72
N THR A 330 -12.79 -5.95 1.76
CA THR A 330 -12.24 -4.60 1.54
C THR A 330 -12.33 -3.66 2.76
N PRO A 331 -11.90 -4.07 3.96
CA PRO A 331 -12.11 -3.26 5.16
C PRO A 331 -11.30 -1.96 5.19
N HIS A 332 -11.87 -0.88 5.71
CA HIS A 332 -11.08 0.21 6.34
C HIS A 332 -10.76 -0.16 7.81
N ASP A 333 -9.96 0.65 8.53
CA ASP A 333 -9.45 0.28 9.88
C ASP A 333 -10.54 -0.12 10.89
N GLY A 334 -11.69 0.57 10.91
CA GLY A 334 -12.82 0.22 11.78
C GLY A 334 -13.64 -1.00 11.33
N GLU A 335 -13.64 -1.33 10.04
CA GLU A 335 -14.19 -2.61 9.55
C GLU A 335 -13.21 -3.75 9.84
N PHE A 336 -11.91 -3.50 9.70
CA PHE A 336 -10.86 -4.44 10.04
C PHE A 336 -10.94 -4.81 11.52
N GLU A 337 -11.10 -3.83 12.41
CA GLU A 337 -11.28 -4.05 13.85
C GLU A 337 -12.46 -4.97 14.16
N ARG A 338 -13.57 -4.80 13.45
CA ARG A 338 -14.74 -5.68 13.60
C ARG A 338 -14.47 -7.11 13.14
N LEU A 339 -13.72 -7.28 12.06
CA LEU A 339 -13.38 -8.60 11.50
C LEU A 339 -12.29 -9.33 12.30
N ALA A 340 -11.25 -8.61 12.73
CA ALA A 340 -10.06 -9.16 13.37
C ALA A 340 -10.10 -9.10 14.91
N GLY A 341 -11.04 -8.36 15.48
CA GLY A 341 -11.16 -8.11 16.92
C GLY A 341 -10.26 -6.98 17.45
N ALA A 342 -9.37 -6.43 16.61
CA ALA A 342 -8.52 -5.29 16.93
C ALA A 342 -8.15 -4.53 15.66
N ARG A 343 -7.84 -3.23 15.79
CA ARG A 343 -7.28 -2.44 14.69
C ARG A 343 -5.96 -3.02 14.18
N PRO A 344 -5.55 -2.74 12.93
CA PRO A 344 -4.21 -3.08 12.47
C PRO A 344 -3.16 -2.50 13.44
N GLY A 345 -2.20 -3.34 13.85
CA GLY A 345 -1.11 -2.94 14.72
C GLY A 345 -0.07 -2.08 14.00
N ALA A 346 1.03 -1.77 14.69
CA ALA A 346 2.13 -0.97 14.15
C ALA A 346 2.75 -1.61 12.89
N ASP A 347 2.92 -2.94 12.88
CA ASP A 347 3.15 -3.69 11.65
C ASP A 347 1.81 -3.99 10.96
N ARG A 348 1.38 -3.02 10.15
CA ARG A 348 0.13 -3.08 9.38
C ARG A 348 0.14 -4.23 8.37
N ILE A 349 1.30 -4.52 7.76
CA ILE A 349 1.43 -5.61 6.78
C ILE A 349 1.16 -6.95 7.45
N SER A 350 1.80 -7.22 8.57
CA SER A 350 1.62 -8.46 9.33
C SER A 350 0.18 -8.62 9.83
N SER A 351 -0.44 -7.53 10.30
CA SER A 351 -1.84 -7.53 10.74
C SER A 351 -2.79 -7.95 9.62
N VAL A 352 -2.64 -7.36 8.43
CA VAL A 352 -3.51 -7.65 7.26
C VAL A 352 -3.24 -9.03 6.70
N ARG A 353 -1.97 -9.47 6.65
CA ARG A 353 -1.58 -10.83 6.28
C ARG A 353 -2.21 -11.87 7.20
N SER A 354 -2.19 -11.62 8.50
CA SER A 354 -2.76 -12.53 9.50
C SER A 354 -4.27 -12.70 9.32
N LEU A 355 -5.00 -11.61 9.02
CA LEU A 355 -6.44 -11.68 8.74
C LEU A 355 -6.73 -12.46 7.44
N ALA A 356 -5.93 -12.27 6.38
CA ALA A 356 -6.08 -13.02 5.13
C ALA A 356 -5.86 -14.53 5.36
N GLN A 357 -4.82 -14.91 6.09
CA GLN A 357 -4.53 -16.30 6.42
C GLN A 357 -5.60 -16.93 7.35
N SER A 358 -6.08 -16.18 8.35
CA SER A 358 -7.08 -16.67 9.30
C SER A 358 -8.45 -16.85 8.66
N THR A 359 -8.80 -16.03 7.65
CA THR A 359 -10.08 -16.12 6.94
C THR A 359 -10.01 -16.98 5.69
N GLY A 360 -8.83 -17.21 5.12
CA GLY A 360 -8.69 -17.82 3.79
C GLY A 360 -9.13 -16.89 2.66
N ALA A 361 -9.46 -15.63 2.95
CA ALA A 361 -9.88 -14.62 1.98
C ALA A 361 -8.70 -13.72 1.58
N VAL A 362 -8.82 -13.06 0.43
CA VAL A 362 -7.97 -11.92 0.08
C VAL A 362 -8.45 -10.71 0.87
N VAL A 363 -7.56 -10.01 1.56
CA VAL A 363 -7.91 -8.83 2.35
C VAL A 363 -7.25 -7.60 1.75
N LEU A 364 -8.05 -6.65 1.29
CA LEU A 364 -7.65 -5.32 0.88
C LEU A 364 -7.99 -4.34 2.01
N CYS A 365 -6.99 -4.00 2.81
CA CYS A 365 -7.14 -3.04 3.90
C CYS A 365 -6.90 -1.62 3.38
N LYS A 366 -7.99 -0.84 3.27
CA LYS A 366 -8.01 0.54 2.78
C LYS A 366 -7.23 1.47 3.72
N GLY A 367 -6.47 2.40 3.16
CA GLY A 367 -5.69 3.41 3.89
C GLY A 367 -4.87 4.27 2.93
N PRO A 368 -4.09 5.25 3.43
CA PRO A 368 -3.22 6.08 2.58
C PRO A 368 -2.30 5.24 1.69
N THR A 369 -1.71 4.19 2.27
CA THR A 369 -1.14 3.07 1.54
C THR A 369 -2.04 1.86 1.77
N THR A 370 -2.67 1.39 0.71
CA THR A 370 -3.55 0.22 0.76
C THR A 370 -2.72 -1.06 0.80
N VAL A 371 -3.09 -1.98 1.68
CA VAL A 371 -2.41 -3.27 1.85
C VAL A 371 -3.33 -4.38 1.36
N VAL A 372 -2.88 -5.15 0.37
CA VAL A 372 -3.61 -6.29 -0.19
C VAL A 372 -2.88 -7.58 0.17
N ALA A 373 -3.44 -8.41 1.04
CA ALA A 373 -2.86 -9.69 1.43
C ALA A 373 -3.64 -10.87 0.87
N SER A 374 -2.92 -11.83 0.30
CA SER A 374 -3.43 -13.14 -0.12
C SER A 374 -3.35 -14.14 1.04
N PRO A 375 -4.26 -15.13 1.12
CA PRO A 375 -4.17 -16.20 2.12
C PRO A 375 -2.89 -17.04 2.01
N ASP A 376 -2.21 -17.03 0.87
CA ASP A 376 -0.91 -17.70 0.68
C ASP A 376 0.29 -16.94 1.28
N GLY A 377 0.07 -15.76 1.86
CA GLY A 377 1.09 -14.94 2.52
C GLY A 377 1.69 -13.84 1.65
N ARG A 378 1.47 -13.83 0.33
CA ARG A 378 1.90 -12.72 -0.54
C ARG A 378 1.15 -11.45 -0.20
N VAL A 379 1.85 -10.32 -0.25
CA VAL A 379 1.26 -9.00 0.00
C VAL A 379 1.64 -8.04 -1.11
N ARG A 380 0.68 -7.24 -1.56
CA ARG A 380 0.88 -6.14 -2.50
C ARG A 380 0.44 -4.84 -1.87
N LEU A 381 1.24 -3.79 -2.02
CA LEU A 381 0.90 -2.45 -1.57
C LEU A 381 0.56 -1.60 -2.77
N ALA A 382 -0.41 -0.71 -2.59
CA ALA A 382 -0.73 0.35 -3.52
C ALA A 382 -0.68 1.69 -2.77
N SER A 383 0.24 2.56 -3.19
CA SER A 383 0.38 3.93 -2.70
C SER A 383 -0.08 4.96 -3.74
N ALA A 384 -0.73 4.51 -4.82
CA ALA A 384 -1.33 5.39 -5.81
C ALA A 384 -2.64 5.96 -5.24
N GLY A 385 -2.66 7.28 -5.01
CA GLY A 385 -3.82 7.97 -4.45
C GLY A 385 -3.41 9.26 -3.74
N ASP A 386 -4.37 10.14 -3.52
CA ASP A 386 -4.17 11.33 -2.70
C ASP A 386 -5.34 11.55 -1.73
N ARG A 387 -5.23 12.59 -0.90
CA ARG A 387 -6.22 12.96 0.11
C ARG A 387 -7.64 13.18 -0.42
N ARG A 388 -7.85 13.37 -1.73
CA ARG A 388 -9.19 13.54 -2.33
C ARG A 388 -10.03 12.27 -2.23
N LEU A 389 -9.39 11.11 -2.09
CA LEU A 389 -10.07 9.83 -1.91
C LEU A 389 -10.71 9.66 -0.51
N ALA A 390 -10.42 10.55 0.45
CA ALA A 390 -11.04 10.59 1.77
C ALA A 390 -12.45 11.21 1.73
N THR A 391 -13.27 10.76 0.78
CA THR A 391 -14.66 11.21 0.55
C THR A 391 -15.59 10.00 0.60
N ALA A 392 -16.77 10.14 1.19
CA ALA A 392 -17.77 9.07 1.22
C ALA A 392 -18.12 8.62 -0.22
N GLY A 393 -18.24 7.30 -0.42
CA GLY A 393 -18.55 6.69 -1.71
C GLY A 393 -17.33 6.20 -2.52
N THR A 394 -16.10 6.61 -2.19
CA THR A 394 -14.91 6.11 -2.92
C THR A 394 -14.65 4.62 -2.68
N GLY A 395 -15.01 4.10 -1.50
CA GLY A 395 -15.00 2.67 -1.20
C GLY A 395 -15.99 1.88 -2.05
N ASP A 396 -17.19 2.44 -2.28
CA ASP A 396 -18.24 1.84 -3.10
C ASP A 396 -17.77 1.69 -4.56
N GLU A 397 -17.13 2.74 -5.10
CA GLU A 397 -16.54 2.67 -6.44
C GLU A 397 -15.44 1.60 -6.53
N LEU A 398 -14.57 1.52 -5.53
CA LEU A 398 -13.52 0.50 -5.47
C LEU A 398 -14.11 -0.92 -5.45
N ALA A 399 -15.15 -1.17 -4.67
CA ALA A 399 -15.83 -2.47 -4.62
C ALA A 399 -16.42 -2.85 -6.00
N GLY A 400 -17.02 -1.89 -6.71
CA GLY A 400 -17.52 -2.08 -8.07
C GLY A 400 -16.41 -2.43 -9.07
N ILE A 401 -15.29 -1.71 -9.02
CA ILE A 401 -14.10 -1.99 -9.84
C ILE A 401 -13.61 -3.41 -9.58
N ILE A 402 -13.40 -3.79 -8.30
CA ILE A 402 -12.95 -5.14 -7.94
C ILE A 402 -13.91 -6.20 -8.49
N GLY A 403 -15.22 -6.03 -8.29
CA GLY A 403 -16.25 -6.94 -8.80
C GLY A 403 -16.15 -7.18 -10.31
N ALA A 404 -15.87 -6.14 -11.10
CA ALA A 404 -15.70 -6.24 -12.54
C ALA A 404 -14.41 -6.98 -12.96
N PHE A 405 -13.39 -7.02 -12.10
CA PHE A 405 -12.12 -7.71 -12.37
C PHE A 405 -12.06 -9.13 -11.81
N LEU A 406 -12.85 -9.48 -10.80
CA LEU A 406 -12.81 -10.79 -10.13
C LEU A 406 -12.93 -11.98 -11.08
N HIS A 407 -13.80 -11.87 -12.09
CA HIS A 407 -13.99 -12.94 -13.06
C HIS A 407 -12.82 -13.11 -14.04
N ARG A 408 -11.97 -12.09 -14.14
CA ARG A 408 -10.96 -12.01 -15.20
C ARG A 408 -9.78 -12.92 -14.96
N GLY A 409 -9.61 -13.42 -13.72
CA GLY A 409 -8.61 -14.41 -13.33
C GLY A 409 -7.20 -14.05 -13.80
N ALA A 410 -6.35 -13.59 -12.88
CA ALA A 410 -4.93 -13.48 -13.18
C ALA A 410 -4.33 -14.82 -13.64
#